data_AF-A0A2N3CET1-F1
#
_entry.id   AF-A0A2N3CET1-F1
#
_cell.length_a   1.000
_cell.length_b   1.000
_cell.length_c   1.000
_cell.angle_alpha   90.00
_cell.angle_beta   90.00
_cell.angle_gamma   90.00
#
_symmetry.space_group_name_H-M   'P 1'
#
loop_
_entity.id
_entity.type
_entity.pdbx_description
1 polymer ?
#
loop_
_entity_poly.entity_id
_entity_poly.type
_entity_poly.pdbx_seq_one_letter_code
_entity_poly.pdbx_strand_id
1 'polypeptide(L)'
;MTQSQSALRKTSDAYCDHLAAKGWAEADKGLAGFADLLIRGRSASEQRAPAYASDIGAGSRAPVLVLAKISADSESARKGLENVTLEARQVLDRSKSVTSNRNDVIAYERALVRAQMAHRNFLEALEIVSARADMDVTPIENEIAAFAASIDEARRVADDLAARYTGSYGAAS
;
A
#
# COMPACT_ATOMS: atom_id res chain seq x y z
N MET A 1 -29.42 -12.88 -4.39
CA MET A 1 -28.33 -13.88 -4.50
C MET A 1 -27.02 -13.15 -4.26
N THR A 2 -26.23 -13.59 -3.29
CA THR A 2 -24.92 -12.99 -2.98
C THR A 2 -23.99 -13.22 -4.17
N GLN A 3 -23.57 -12.16 -4.86
CA GLN A 3 -22.49 -12.24 -5.84
C GLN A 3 -21.28 -12.82 -5.11
N SER A 4 -20.86 -14.03 -5.47
CA SER A 4 -19.62 -14.61 -4.96
C SER A 4 -18.49 -13.59 -5.15
N GLN A 5 -17.75 -13.31 -4.07
CA GLN A 5 -16.66 -12.34 -4.08
C GLN A 5 -15.64 -12.73 -5.16
N SER A 6 -15.29 -11.78 -6.03
CA SER A 6 -14.31 -11.99 -7.10
C SER A 6 -12.93 -12.32 -6.50
N ALA A 7 -12.07 -12.96 -7.29
CA ALA A 7 -10.68 -13.23 -6.90
C ALA A 7 -9.94 -11.93 -6.55
N LEU A 8 -10.06 -10.91 -7.41
CA LEU A 8 -9.49 -9.59 -7.18
C LEU A 8 -9.89 -9.01 -5.82
N ARG A 9 -11.19 -9.00 -5.49
CA ARG A 9 -11.66 -8.46 -4.21
C ARG A 9 -11.10 -9.24 -3.02
N LYS A 10 -11.08 -10.57 -3.08
CA LYS A 10 -10.49 -11.41 -2.02
C LYS A 10 -9.01 -11.09 -1.81
N THR A 11 -8.25 -10.99 -2.89
CA THR A 11 -6.80 -10.72 -2.82
C THR A 11 -6.53 -9.30 -2.32
N SER A 12 -7.29 -8.31 -2.76
CA SER A 12 -7.21 -6.93 -2.26
C SER A 12 -7.52 -6.83 -0.77
N ASP A 13 -8.56 -7.54 -0.30
CA ASP A 13 -8.95 -7.56 1.11
C ASP A 13 -7.87 -8.22 1.97
N ALA A 14 -7.39 -9.39 1.56
CA ALA A 14 -6.31 -10.11 2.24
C ALA A 14 -5.02 -9.28 2.33
N TYR A 15 -4.71 -8.52 1.28
CA TYR A 15 -3.57 -7.60 1.28
C TYR A 15 -3.74 -6.44 2.26
N CYS A 16 -4.93 -5.82 2.29
CA CYS A 16 -5.25 -4.77 3.26
C CYS A 16 -5.14 -5.28 4.70
N ASP A 17 -5.71 -6.45 4.97
CA ASP A 17 -5.66 -7.09 6.29
C ASP A 17 -4.22 -7.40 6.71
N HIS A 18 -3.39 -7.87 5.77
CA HIS A 18 -1.98 -8.13 6.03
C HIS A 18 -1.23 -6.85 6.43
N LEU A 19 -1.40 -5.76 5.67
CA LEU A 19 -0.77 -4.46 5.97
C LEU A 19 -1.20 -3.93 7.34
N ALA A 20 -2.49 -4.04 7.65
CA ALA A 20 -3.05 -3.60 8.93
C ALA A 20 -2.55 -4.45 10.10
N ALA A 21 -2.55 -5.78 9.96
CA ALA A 21 -2.08 -6.71 11.00
C ALA A 21 -0.58 -6.52 11.32
N LYS A 22 0.20 -6.05 10.32
CA LYS A 22 1.61 -5.74 10.49
C LYS A 22 1.89 -4.32 10.99
N GLY A 23 0.87 -3.48 11.13
CA GLY A 23 1.02 -2.07 11.49
C GLY A 23 1.69 -1.23 10.40
N TRP A 24 1.77 -1.73 9.17
CA TRP A 24 2.40 -1.02 8.05
C TRP A 24 1.48 0.05 7.47
N ALA A 25 0.17 -0.16 7.50
CA ALA A 25 -0.83 0.85 7.21
C ALA A 25 -1.89 0.82 8.31
N GLU A 26 -2.57 1.95 8.56
CA GLU A 26 -3.71 1.92 9.48
C GLU A 26 -4.79 0.97 8.95
N ALA A 27 -5.68 0.48 9.82
CA ALA A 27 -6.91 -0.17 9.39
C ALA A 27 -7.93 0.88 8.90
N ASP A 28 -8.98 0.45 8.18
CA ASP A 28 -10.12 1.33 7.89
C ASP A 28 -10.87 1.65 9.17
N LYS A 29 -10.56 2.80 9.78
CA LYS A 29 -11.25 3.31 10.97
C LYS A 29 -12.59 3.99 10.62
N GLY A 30 -13.01 3.94 9.36
CA GLY A 30 -14.22 4.58 8.85
C GLY A 30 -14.23 6.10 9.08
N LEU A 31 -15.43 6.68 9.14
CA LEU A 31 -15.67 8.11 9.40
C LEU A 31 -15.00 8.62 10.69
N ALA A 32 -14.82 7.77 11.70
CA ALA A 32 -14.15 8.12 12.94
C ALA A 32 -12.65 8.35 12.75
N GLY A 33 -11.97 7.56 11.90
CA GLY A 33 -10.58 7.81 11.53
C GLY A 33 -10.39 9.08 10.70
N PHE A 34 -11.34 9.36 9.81
CA PHE A 34 -11.35 10.61 9.03
C PHE A 34 -11.60 11.84 9.91
N ALA A 35 -12.53 11.74 10.87
CA ALA A 35 -12.75 12.79 11.86
C ALA A 35 -11.52 12.99 12.76
N ASP A 36 -10.84 11.92 13.19
CA ASP A 36 -9.60 12.03 13.96
C ASP A 36 -8.49 12.73 13.16
N LEU A 37 -8.39 12.46 11.85
CA LEU A 37 -7.46 13.12 10.94
C LEU A 37 -7.78 14.61 10.72
N LEU A 38 -9.06 14.99 10.70
CA LEU A 38 -9.51 16.38 10.59
C LEU A 38 -9.40 17.15 11.93
N ILE A 39 -9.76 16.51 13.05
CA ILE A 39 -9.75 17.09 14.39
C ILE A 39 -8.32 17.29 14.90
N ARG A 40 -7.43 16.33 14.64
CA ARG A 40 -6.02 16.42 15.04
C ARG A 40 -5.14 17.18 14.06
N GLY A 41 -5.75 17.79 13.02
CA GLY A 41 -5.12 18.48 11.90
C GLY A 41 -3.63 18.71 12.13
N ARG A 42 -2.81 17.74 11.67
CA ARG A 42 -1.45 17.43 12.14
C ARG A 42 -0.76 18.60 12.84
N SER A 43 -1.04 18.79 14.14
CA SER A 43 -0.35 19.79 14.94
C SER A 43 1.11 19.38 15.06
N ALA A 44 2.02 20.27 14.67
CA ALA A 44 3.47 20.04 14.63
C ALA A 44 4.13 19.78 16.01
N SER A 45 3.36 19.55 17.07
CA SER A 45 3.81 19.57 18.47
C SER A 45 3.73 18.22 19.20
N GLU A 46 3.56 17.11 18.51
CA GLU A 46 3.90 15.80 19.07
C GLU A 46 4.88 15.12 18.12
N GLN A 47 6.19 15.30 18.33
CA GLN A 47 7.26 14.52 17.69
C GLN A 47 7.22 13.06 18.15
N ARG A 48 6.09 12.38 17.94
CA ARG A 48 6.01 10.93 18.10
C ARG A 48 6.44 10.32 16.78
N ALA A 49 7.46 9.46 16.82
CA ALA A 49 7.85 8.70 15.65
C ALA A 49 6.61 7.95 15.10
N PRO A 50 6.44 7.85 13.76
CA PRO A 50 5.34 7.12 13.14
C PRO A 50 5.16 5.75 13.78
N ALA A 51 3.92 5.24 13.87
CA ALA A 51 3.61 4.01 14.61
C ALA A 51 4.56 2.85 14.22
N TYR A 52 4.74 2.62 12.92
CA TYR A 52 5.69 1.62 12.40
C TYR A 52 7.14 1.87 12.84
N ALA A 53 7.65 3.10 12.68
CA ALA A 53 9.01 3.46 13.06
C ALA A 53 9.26 3.25 14.57
N SER A 54 8.27 3.57 15.41
CA SER A 54 8.30 3.28 16.84
C SER A 54 8.34 1.77 17.11
N ASP A 55 7.48 0.98 16.46
CA ASP A 55 7.33 -0.46 16.69
C ASP A 55 8.59 -1.26 16.33
N ILE A 56 9.25 -0.89 15.23
CA ILE A 56 10.52 -1.51 14.84
C ILE A 56 11.71 -0.96 15.63
N GLY A 57 11.53 0.11 16.40
CA GLY A 57 12.58 0.75 17.18
C GLY A 57 13.58 1.54 16.33
N ALA A 58 13.09 2.25 15.30
CA ALA A 58 13.93 2.95 14.33
C ALA A 58 14.89 3.97 14.96
N GLY A 59 14.50 4.59 16.08
CA GLY A 59 15.34 5.54 16.82
C GLY A 59 16.20 4.93 17.94
N SER A 60 16.04 3.64 18.28
CA SER A 60 16.64 3.07 19.50
C SER A 60 17.34 1.71 19.33
N ARG A 61 16.88 0.83 18.43
CA ARG A 61 17.48 -0.51 18.23
C ARG A 61 18.77 -0.45 17.41
N ALA A 62 19.48 -1.57 17.24
CA ALA A 62 20.66 -1.58 16.36
C ALA A 62 20.27 -1.24 14.91
N PRO A 63 20.95 -0.28 14.23
CA PRO A 63 20.60 0.14 12.86
C PRO A 63 20.51 -1.02 11.86
N VAL A 64 21.46 -1.95 11.88
CA VAL A 64 21.47 -3.12 10.99
C VAL A 64 20.19 -3.97 11.09
N LEU A 65 19.66 -4.15 12.30
CA LEU A 65 18.44 -4.94 12.51
C LEU A 65 17.19 -4.21 12.01
N VAL A 66 17.17 -2.89 12.21
CA VAL A 66 16.08 -2.03 11.73
C VAL A 66 16.08 -1.96 10.21
N LEU A 67 17.24 -1.74 9.58
CA LEU A 67 17.39 -1.68 8.13
C LEU A 67 16.99 -3.01 7.47
N ALA A 68 17.43 -4.14 8.01
CA ALA A 68 17.01 -5.46 7.54
C ALA A 68 15.50 -5.68 7.68
N LYS A 69 14.89 -5.20 8.77
CA LYS A 69 13.44 -5.24 8.98
C LYS A 69 12.68 -4.40 7.95
N ILE A 70 13.12 -3.16 7.70
CA ILE A 70 12.51 -2.26 6.71
C ILE A 70 12.55 -2.91 5.32
N SER A 71 13.71 -3.45 4.92
CA SER A 71 13.86 -4.11 3.63
C SER A 71 12.91 -5.30 3.49
N ALA A 72 12.87 -6.21 4.48
CA ALA A 72 12.01 -7.39 4.45
C ALA A 72 10.51 -7.03 4.46
N ASP A 73 10.11 -6.04 5.25
CA ASP A 73 8.72 -5.59 5.32
C ASP A 73 8.30 -4.88 4.03
N SER A 74 9.17 -4.04 3.46
CA SER A 74 8.95 -3.38 2.16
C SER A 74 8.81 -4.38 1.03
N GLU A 75 9.70 -5.37 0.96
CA GLU A 75 9.63 -6.45 -0.04
C GLU A 75 8.32 -7.24 0.08
N SER A 76 7.91 -7.59 1.30
CA SER A 76 6.64 -8.29 1.54
C SER A 76 5.43 -7.46 1.12
N ALA A 77 5.40 -6.17 1.46
CA ALA A 77 4.33 -5.26 1.06
C ALA A 77 4.28 -5.06 -0.46
N ARG A 78 5.44 -4.96 -1.12
CA ARG A 78 5.57 -4.84 -2.57
C ARG A 78 5.06 -6.09 -3.30
N LYS A 79 5.53 -7.28 -2.92
CA LYS A 79 5.07 -8.56 -3.52
C LYS A 79 3.56 -8.76 -3.33
N GLY A 80 3.03 -8.37 -2.18
CA GLY A 80 1.59 -8.38 -1.94
C GLY A 80 0.82 -7.50 -2.94
N LEU A 81 1.30 -6.28 -3.19
CA LEU A 81 0.70 -5.37 -4.18
C LEU A 81 0.83 -5.89 -5.61
N GLU A 82 1.97 -6.49 -5.95
CA GLU A 82 2.20 -7.11 -7.26
C GLU A 82 1.19 -8.24 -7.52
N ASN A 83 0.91 -9.08 -6.51
CA ASN A 83 -0.12 -10.13 -6.60
C ASN A 83 -1.53 -9.54 -6.79
N VAL A 84 -1.88 -8.48 -6.04
CA VAL A 84 -3.17 -7.79 -6.20
C VAL A 84 -3.28 -7.18 -7.61
N THR A 85 -2.20 -6.61 -8.13
CA THR A 85 -2.12 -6.01 -9.47
C THR A 85 -2.19 -7.07 -10.57
N LEU A 86 -1.63 -8.26 -10.36
CA LEU A 86 -1.78 -9.38 -11.30
C LEU A 86 -3.24 -9.82 -11.42
N GLU A 87 -3.96 -9.95 -10.31
CA GLU A 87 -5.40 -10.26 -10.34
C GLU A 87 -6.21 -9.17 -11.04
N ALA A 88 -5.83 -7.90 -10.87
CA ALA A 88 -6.46 -6.78 -11.56
C ALA A 88 -6.26 -6.84 -13.08
N ARG A 89 -5.05 -7.16 -13.54
CA ARG A 89 -4.78 -7.39 -14.97
C ARG A 89 -5.62 -8.53 -15.53
N GLN A 90 -5.78 -9.64 -14.80
CA GLN A 90 -6.65 -10.73 -15.23
C GLN A 90 -8.11 -10.30 -15.39
N VAL A 91 -8.60 -9.36 -14.58
CA VAL A 91 -9.94 -8.78 -14.75
C VAL A 91 -10.02 -7.95 -16.03
N LEU A 92 -8.97 -7.20 -16.37
CA LEU A 92 -8.88 -6.44 -17.61
C LEU A 92 -8.74 -7.33 -18.86
N ASP A 93 -8.03 -8.46 -18.77
CA ASP A 93 -7.80 -9.38 -19.89
C ASP A 93 -9.01 -10.26 -20.23
N ARG A 94 -9.92 -10.49 -19.27
CA ARG A 94 -11.16 -11.24 -19.53
C ARG A 94 -12.00 -10.52 -20.58
N SER A 95 -12.58 -11.29 -21.50
CA SER A 95 -13.37 -10.77 -22.64
C SER A 95 -14.45 -9.75 -22.21
N LYS A 96 -14.79 -8.82 -23.11
CA LYS A 96 -15.67 -7.65 -22.89
C LYS A 96 -17.03 -7.93 -22.21
N SER A 97 -17.47 -9.20 -22.12
CA SER A 97 -18.75 -9.57 -21.50
C SER A 97 -18.71 -9.61 -19.96
N VAL A 98 -17.53 -9.51 -19.34
CA VAL A 98 -17.40 -9.39 -17.88
C VAL A 98 -17.03 -7.94 -17.56
N THR A 99 -18.04 -7.12 -17.31
CA THR A 99 -17.85 -5.74 -16.81
C THR A 99 -17.05 -5.79 -15.51
N SER A 100 -16.04 -4.92 -15.36
CA SER A 100 -15.41 -4.72 -14.05
C SER A 100 -16.49 -4.35 -13.03
N ASN A 101 -16.61 -5.09 -11.95
CA ASN A 101 -17.60 -4.81 -10.92
C ASN A 101 -17.12 -3.60 -10.10
N ARG A 102 -17.98 -2.61 -9.85
CA ARG A 102 -17.69 -1.44 -8.99
C ARG A 102 -16.98 -1.83 -7.69
N ASN A 103 -17.42 -2.92 -7.07
CA ASN A 103 -16.88 -3.38 -5.80
C ASN A 103 -15.44 -3.92 -5.92
N ASP A 104 -15.03 -4.37 -7.10
CA ASP A 104 -13.66 -4.82 -7.36
C ASP A 104 -12.72 -3.63 -7.56
N VAL A 105 -13.19 -2.59 -8.28
CA VAL A 105 -12.48 -1.32 -8.44
C VAL A 105 -12.22 -0.69 -7.06
N ILE A 106 -13.27 -0.56 -6.24
CA ILE A 106 -13.15 0.03 -4.89
C ILE A 106 -12.18 -0.77 -4.00
N ALA A 107 -12.21 -2.11 -4.06
CA ALA A 107 -11.32 -2.94 -3.26
C ALA A 107 -9.85 -2.79 -3.70
N TYR A 108 -9.61 -2.73 -5.01
CA TYR A 108 -8.28 -2.49 -5.57
C TYR A 108 -7.74 -1.11 -5.21
N GLU A 109 -8.55 -0.05 -5.33
CA GLU A 109 -8.18 1.31 -4.93
C GLU A 109 -7.84 1.40 -3.44
N ARG A 110 -8.63 0.72 -2.59
CA ARG A 110 -8.32 0.63 -1.15
C ARG A 110 -6.96 -0.03 -0.91
N ALA A 111 -6.67 -1.15 -1.59
CA ALA A 111 -5.38 -1.82 -1.50
C ALA A 111 -4.22 -0.88 -1.93
N LEU A 112 -4.40 -0.12 -3.01
CA LEU A 112 -3.43 0.86 -3.48
C LEU A 112 -3.18 1.97 -2.46
N VAL A 113 -4.23 2.54 -1.86
CA VAL A 113 -4.08 3.57 -0.81
C VAL A 113 -3.31 3.01 0.40
N ARG A 114 -3.60 1.77 0.82
CA ARG A 114 -2.88 1.12 1.93
C ARG A 114 -1.40 0.86 1.58
N ALA A 115 -1.10 0.46 0.35
CA ALA A 115 0.28 0.32 -0.11
C ALA A 115 1.04 1.66 -0.05
N GLN A 116 0.40 2.75 -0.50
CA GLN A 116 0.98 4.09 -0.42
C GLN A 116 1.23 4.55 1.03
N MET A 117 0.35 4.18 1.97
CA MET A 117 0.57 4.43 3.40
C MET A 117 1.77 3.66 3.93
N ALA A 118 1.86 2.36 3.63
CA ALA A 118 2.98 1.52 4.05
C ALA A 118 4.32 2.02 3.51
N HIS A 119 4.37 2.37 2.22
CA HIS A 119 5.56 2.95 1.60
C HIS A 119 6.02 4.23 2.32
N ARG A 120 5.11 5.15 2.66
CA ARG A 120 5.47 6.35 3.44
C ARG A 120 6.00 5.99 4.83
N ASN A 121 5.36 5.06 5.52
CA ASN A 121 5.80 4.62 6.85
C ASN A 121 7.21 3.98 6.81
N PHE A 122 7.53 3.24 5.74
CA PHE A 122 8.87 2.67 5.53
C PHE A 122 9.92 3.75 5.25
N LEU A 123 9.60 4.75 4.42
CA LEU A 123 10.47 5.90 4.17
C LEU A 123 10.77 6.68 5.45
N GLU A 124 9.75 6.99 6.24
CA GLU A 124 9.92 7.73 7.49
C GLU A 124 10.77 6.93 8.50
N ALA A 125 10.58 5.60 8.58
CA ALA A 125 11.42 4.75 9.42
C ALA A 125 12.87 4.68 8.92
N LEU A 126 13.08 4.64 7.61
CA LEU A 126 14.41 4.67 6.99
C LEU A 126 15.13 5.98 7.32
N GLU A 127 14.44 7.13 7.19
CA GLU A 127 15.00 8.45 7.51
C GLU A 127 15.47 8.53 8.98
N ILE A 128 14.67 8.00 9.91
CA ILE A 128 15.02 8.00 11.33
C ILE A 128 16.26 7.14 11.62
N VAL A 129 16.34 5.94 11.04
CA VAL A 129 17.48 5.05 11.29
C VAL A 129 18.73 5.51 10.54
N SER A 130 18.60 6.03 9.33
CA SER A 130 19.73 6.51 8.52
C SER A 130 20.43 7.72 9.15
N ALA A 131 19.67 8.59 9.82
CA ALA A 131 20.23 9.73 10.56
C ALA A 131 21.23 9.34 11.66
N ARG A 132 21.22 8.08 12.12
CA ARG A 132 22.15 7.55 13.14
C ARG A 132 22.94 6.33 12.68
N ALA A 133 22.75 5.89 11.44
CA ALA A 133 23.45 4.74 10.90
C ALA A 133 24.78 5.19 10.28
N ASP A 134 25.87 4.56 10.68
CA ASP A 134 27.15 4.63 9.97
C ASP A 134 27.29 3.40 9.07
N MET A 135 26.33 3.25 8.14
CA MET A 135 26.20 2.10 7.26
C MET A 135 25.65 2.52 5.90
N ASP A 136 25.99 1.78 4.86
CA ASP A 136 25.38 1.94 3.54
C ASP A 136 23.89 1.53 3.59
N VAL A 137 23.02 2.49 3.30
CA VAL A 137 21.56 2.31 3.26
C VAL A 137 21.01 2.17 1.84
N THR A 138 21.84 2.34 0.80
CA THR A 138 21.42 2.29 -0.60
C THR A 138 20.69 0.99 -0.99
N PRO A 139 21.04 -0.20 -0.48
CA PRO A 139 20.25 -1.40 -0.76
C PRO A 139 18.79 -1.31 -0.27
N ILE A 140 18.55 -0.62 0.86
CA ILE A 140 17.21 -0.43 1.41
C ILE A 140 16.47 0.64 0.62
N GLU A 141 17.15 1.73 0.25
CA GLU A 141 16.59 2.77 -0.63
C GLU A 141 16.13 2.17 -1.97
N ASN A 142 16.92 1.27 -2.55
CA ASN A 142 16.57 0.57 -3.80
C ASN A 142 15.32 -0.31 -3.65
N GLU A 143 15.15 -1.03 -2.54
CA GLU A 143 13.95 -1.83 -2.31
C GLU A 143 12.72 -0.94 -2.11
N ILE A 144 12.84 0.18 -1.38
CA ILE A 144 11.74 1.15 -1.24
C ILE A 144 11.39 1.78 -2.61
N ALA A 145 12.39 2.12 -3.42
CA ALA A 145 12.18 2.62 -4.78
C ALA A 145 11.49 1.57 -5.69
N ALA A 146 11.85 0.29 -5.55
CA ALA A 146 11.15 -0.79 -6.24
C ALA A 146 9.67 -0.86 -5.82
N PHE A 147 9.37 -0.65 -4.54
CA PHE A 147 7.99 -0.61 -4.08
C PHE A 147 7.23 0.60 -4.64
N ALA A 148 7.87 1.77 -4.72
CA ALA A 148 7.30 2.95 -5.39
C ALA A 148 6.94 2.65 -6.86
N ALA A 149 7.82 1.97 -7.59
CA ALA A 149 7.55 1.56 -8.97
C ALA A 149 6.33 0.63 -9.08
N SER A 150 6.19 -0.33 -8.17
CA SER A 150 5.00 -1.22 -8.13
C SER A 150 3.72 -0.46 -7.78
N ILE A 151 3.80 0.61 -6.97
CA ILE A 151 2.67 1.52 -6.69
C ILE A 151 2.28 2.32 -7.93
N ASP A 152 3.24 2.84 -8.68
CA ASP A 152 2.96 3.58 -9.91
C ASP A 152 2.35 2.70 -11.00
N GLU A 153 2.77 1.44 -11.09
CA GLU A 153 2.12 0.48 -11.97
C GLU A 153 0.69 0.16 -11.50
N ALA A 154 0.49 -0.03 -10.20
CA ALA A 154 -0.83 -0.26 -9.65
C ALA A 154 -1.79 0.93 -9.88
N ARG A 155 -1.29 2.17 -9.89
CA ARG A 155 -2.10 3.35 -10.25
C ARG A 155 -2.63 3.26 -11.68
N ARG A 156 -1.77 2.92 -12.65
CA ARG A 156 -2.19 2.77 -14.06
C ARG A 156 -3.26 1.70 -14.20
N VAL A 157 -3.09 0.57 -13.51
CA VAL A 157 -4.08 -0.52 -13.53
C VAL A 157 -5.40 -0.11 -12.84
N ALA A 158 -5.36 0.73 -11.80
CA ALA A 158 -6.58 1.28 -11.20
C ALA A 158 -7.34 2.16 -12.20
N ASP A 159 -6.64 3.04 -12.92
CA ASP A 159 -7.23 3.90 -13.95
C ASP A 159 -7.88 3.07 -15.06
N ASP A 160 -7.21 2.01 -15.52
CA ASP A 160 -7.74 1.08 -16.52
C ASP A 160 -8.99 0.34 -16.01
N LEU A 161 -8.99 -0.13 -14.76
CA LEU A 161 -10.14 -0.77 -14.13
C LEU A 161 -11.33 0.18 -14.02
N ALA A 162 -11.07 1.43 -13.64
CA ALA A 162 -12.09 2.48 -13.54
C ALA A 162 -12.66 2.82 -14.92
N ALA A 163 -11.81 2.99 -15.93
CA ALA A 163 -12.23 3.22 -17.31
C ALA A 163 -13.08 2.05 -17.85
N ARG A 164 -12.75 0.80 -17.48
CA ARG A 164 -13.54 -0.37 -17.89
C ARG A 164 -14.89 -0.41 -17.21
N TYR A 165 -14.95 0.00 -15.95
CA TYR A 165 -16.21 0.13 -15.21
C TYR A 165 -17.12 1.23 -15.78
N THR A 166 -16.57 2.38 -16.18
CA THR A 166 -17.34 3.48 -16.77
C THR A 166 -17.65 3.29 -18.26
N GLY A 167 -17.07 2.28 -18.91
CA GLY A 167 -17.26 1.99 -20.33
C GLY A 167 -16.38 2.83 -21.27
N SER A 168 -15.42 3.61 -20.73
CA SER A 168 -14.47 4.41 -21.53
C SER A 168 -13.18 3.66 -21.89
N TYR A 169 -13.01 2.42 -21.42
CA TYR A 169 -11.84 1.60 -21.72
C TYR A 169 -11.76 1.20 -23.19
N GLY A 170 -10.64 1.49 -23.84
CA GLY A 170 -10.43 1.21 -25.27
C GLY A 170 -11.19 2.13 -26.23
N ALA A 171 -11.79 3.22 -25.73
CA ALA A 171 -12.46 4.23 -26.58
C ALA A 171 -11.49 5.25 -27.21
N ALA A 172 -10.20 5.19 -26.85
CA ALA A 172 -9.12 6.04 -27.36
C ALA A 172 -8.10 5.24 -28.19
N SER A 173 -8.57 4.26 -28.97
CA SER A 173 -7.74 3.51 -29.94
C SER A 173 -7.93 4.08 -31.34
#